data_AF-A0A7S3J9A0-F1
#
_entry.id   AF-A0A7S3J9A0-F1
#
_cell.length_a   1.000
_cell.length_b   1.000
_cell.length_c   1.000
_cell.angle_alpha   90.00
_cell.angle_beta   90.00
_cell.angle_gamma   90.00
#
_symmetry.space_group_name_H-M   'P 1'
#
loop_
_entity.id
_entity.type
_entity.pdbx_description
1 polymer ?
#
loop_
_entity_poly.entity_id
_entity_poly.type
_entity_poly.pdbx_seq_one_letter_code
_entity_poly.pdbx_strand_id
1 'polypeptide(L)'
;MKKDCVEIYDLLEDHGMPIEGIFAPYFVTLFLYSTPISVAEKIIDCFLYKGEDFLIEMTIRMLKMKRSKILRFNHYESAAFELQMYLSKQMVEECCADTSIKSILSQSQLSETKSIFGF
;
A
#
# COMPACT_ATOMS: atom_id res chain seq x y z
N MET A 1 10.67 1.96 1.95
CA MET A 1 9.69 2.95 2.46
C MET A 1 10.28 4.34 2.66
N LYS A 2 11.18 4.61 3.62
CA LYS A 2 11.74 5.98 3.83
C LYS A 2 12.33 6.59 2.55
N LYS A 3 13.13 5.82 1.81
CA LYS A 3 13.73 6.26 0.53
C LYS A 3 12.69 6.54 -0.58
N ASP A 4 11.55 5.87 -0.54
CA ASP A 4 10.56 5.86 -1.63
C ASP A 4 9.45 6.90 -1.44
N CYS A 5 9.18 7.27 -0.19
CA CYS A 5 8.08 8.14 0.22
C CYS A 5 8.51 9.05 1.39
N VAL A 6 9.61 9.80 1.23
CA VAL A 6 10.23 10.63 2.29
C VAL A 6 9.21 11.55 2.97
N GLU A 7 8.41 12.29 2.20
CA GLU A 7 7.44 13.24 2.75
C GLU A 7 6.34 12.58 3.60
N ILE A 8 5.92 11.36 3.23
CA ILE A 8 4.94 10.61 4.01
C ILE A 8 5.61 10.08 5.28
N TYR A 9 6.85 9.61 5.18
CA TYR A 9 7.64 9.19 6.34
C TYR A 9 7.76 10.34 7.36
N ASP A 10 8.17 11.52 6.90
CA ASP A 10 8.35 12.69 7.75
C ASP A 10 7.02 13.12 8.38
N LEU A 11 5.92 13.12 7.61
CA LEU A 11 4.58 13.38 8.13
C LEU A 11 4.20 12.41 9.27
N LEU A 12 4.52 11.12 9.14
CA LEU A 12 4.21 10.13 10.17
C LEU A 12 5.03 10.35 11.44
N GLU A 13 6.33 10.65 11.31
CA GLU A 13 7.21 10.99 12.43
C GLU A 13 6.75 12.25 13.16
N ASP A 14 6.38 13.31 12.42
CA ASP A 14 5.90 14.57 12.97
C ASP A 14 4.63 14.38 13.83
N HIS A 15 3.83 13.37 13.51
CA HIS A 15 2.62 13.01 14.26
C HIS A 15 2.86 11.92 15.31
N GLY A 16 4.11 11.49 15.53
CA GLY A 16 4.46 10.46 16.51
C GLY A 16 3.90 9.07 16.16
N MET A 17 3.69 8.79 14.87
CA MET A 17 3.09 7.55 14.40
C MET A 17 4.16 6.59 13.87
N PRO A 18 4.55 5.55 14.63
CA PRO A 18 5.53 4.57 14.16
C PRO A 18 4.96 3.76 13.00
N ILE A 19 5.79 3.55 11.97
CA ILE A 19 5.43 2.83 10.74
C ILE A 19 4.99 1.41 11.06
N GLU A 20 5.66 0.75 11.99
CA GLU A 20 5.34 -0.61 12.43
C GLU A 20 3.91 -0.67 12.98
N GLY A 21 3.49 0.33 13.75
CA GLY A 21 2.14 0.41 14.30
C GLY A 21 1.05 0.58 13.24
N ILE A 22 1.37 1.27 12.14
CA ILE A 22 0.40 1.54 11.06
C ILE A 22 0.30 0.36 10.10
N PHE A 23 1.45 -0.16 9.66
CA PHE A 23 1.50 -1.09 8.52
C PHE A 23 1.65 -2.56 8.94
N ALA A 24 2.01 -2.90 10.18
CA ALA A 24 2.05 -4.31 10.62
C ALA A 24 0.76 -5.09 10.31
N PRO A 25 -0.46 -4.53 10.50
CA PRO A 25 -1.69 -5.23 10.13
C PRO A 25 -1.74 -5.65 8.66
N TYR A 26 -1.13 -4.87 7.76
CA TYR A 26 -1.10 -5.19 6.34
C TYR A 26 -0.28 -6.46 6.06
N PHE A 27 0.87 -6.58 6.70
CA PHE A 27 1.76 -7.73 6.50
C PHE A 27 1.24 -8.97 7.22
N VAL A 28 0.77 -8.83 8.47
CA VAL A 28 0.22 -9.95 9.25
C VAL A 28 -1.02 -10.55 8.58
N THR A 29 -1.86 -9.71 7.96
CA THR A 29 -3.08 -10.17 7.29
C THR A 29 -2.91 -10.38 5.79
N LEU A 30 -1.70 -10.20 5.23
CA LEU A 30 -1.44 -10.21 3.79
C LEU A 30 -2.39 -9.30 3.00
N PHE A 31 -2.78 -8.15 3.58
CA PHE A 31 -3.79 -7.22 3.07
C PHE A 31 -5.23 -7.77 2.97
N LEU A 32 -5.50 -8.99 3.42
CA LEU A 32 -6.76 -9.66 3.15
C LEU A 32 -7.92 -9.13 4.00
N TYR A 33 -7.64 -8.45 5.11
CA TYR A 33 -8.67 -7.99 6.04
C TYR A 33 -9.67 -7.00 5.41
N SER A 34 -9.18 -6.05 4.62
CA SER A 34 -9.98 -4.98 4.00
C SER A 34 -10.08 -5.12 2.47
N THR A 35 -9.69 -6.27 1.92
CA THR A 35 -9.63 -6.47 0.47
C THR A 35 -10.82 -7.30 -0.01
N PRO A 36 -11.52 -6.89 -1.09
CA PRO A 36 -12.54 -7.72 -1.72
C PRO A 36 -11.99 -9.08 -2.16
N ILE A 37 -12.77 -10.15 -2.00
CA ILE A 37 -12.34 -11.55 -2.27
C ILE A 37 -11.71 -11.71 -3.67
N SER A 38 -12.28 -11.08 -4.70
CA SER A 38 -11.78 -11.16 -6.08
C SER A 38 -10.40 -10.52 -6.31
N VAL A 39 -9.96 -9.66 -5.38
CA VAL A 39 -8.63 -9.05 -5.36
C VAL A 39 -7.71 -9.81 -4.42
N ALA A 40 -8.24 -10.31 -3.30
CA ALA A 40 -7.55 -11.10 -2.30
C ALA A 40 -6.85 -12.33 -2.92
N GLU A 41 -7.54 -13.09 -3.78
CA GLU A 41 -6.96 -14.24 -4.48
C GLU A 41 -5.69 -13.86 -5.26
N LYS A 42 -5.72 -12.73 -5.97
CA LYS A 42 -4.57 -12.25 -6.76
C LYS A 42 -3.42 -11.76 -5.89
N ILE A 43 -3.73 -11.18 -4.73
CA ILE A 43 -2.70 -10.77 -3.75
C ILE A 43 -2.00 -12.02 -3.21
N ILE A 44 -2.76 -13.07 -2.89
CA ILE A 44 -2.20 -14.36 -2.45
C ILE A 44 -1.33 -14.96 -3.56
N ASP A 45 -1.81 -15.02 -4.81
CA ASP A 45 -1.03 -15.53 -5.94
C ASP A 45 0.30 -14.77 -6.11
N CYS A 46 0.25 -13.44 -6.07
CA CYS A 46 1.45 -12.61 -6.19
C CYS A 46 2.39 -12.80 -4.99
N PHE A 47 1.85 -12.95 -3.78
CA PHE A 47 2.64 -13.20 -2.57
C PHE A 47 3.30 -14.57 -2.59
N LEU A 48 2.58 -15.64 -2.99
CA LEU A 48 3.16 -16.97 -3.12
C LEU A 48 4.26 -17.03 -4.19
N TYR A 49 4.16 -16.17 -5.21
CA TYR A 49 5.15 -16.07 -6.27
C TYR A 49 6.37 -15.22 -5.90
N LYS A 50 6.17 -14.01 -5.36
CA LYS A 50 7.21 -13.00 -5.12
C LYS A 50 7.65 -12.87 -3.66
N GLY A 51 6.95 -13.51 -2.74
CA GLY A 51 7.17 -13.37 -1.31
C GLY A 51 6.78 -12.00 -0.76
N GLU A 52 7.39 -11.62 0.36
CA GLU A 52 7.09 -10.41 1.12
C GLU A 52 7.44 -9.11 0.38
N ASP A 53 8.40 -9.14 -0.54
CA ASP A 53 8.80 -7.97 -1.34
C ASP A 53 7.62 -7.38 -2.11
N PHE A 54 6.70 -8.22 -2.58
CA PHE A 54 5.48 -7.77 -3.23
C PHE A 54 4.56 -6.96 -2.29
N LEU A 55 4.47 -7.34 -1.02
CA LEU A 55 3.65 -6.62 -0.04
C LEU A 55 4.25 -5.24 0.26
N ILE A 56 5.58 -5.15 0.35
CA ILE A 56 6.29 -3.89 0.53
C ILE A 56 6.09 -3.00 -0.70
N GLU A 57 6.27 -3.55 -1.89
CA GLU A 57 6.07 -2.83 -3.15
C GLU A 57 4.63 -2.31 -3.28
N MET A 58 3.64 -3.15 -2.97
CA MET A 58 2.24 -2.77 -3.01
C MET A 58 1.94 -1.65 -2.01
N THR A 59 2.48 -1.72 -0.79
CA THR A 59 2.38 -0.65 0.22
C THR A 59 2.91 0.68 -0.33
N ILE A 60 4.14 0.67 -0.85
CA ILE A 60 4.79 1.87 -1.39
C ILE A 60 3.99 2.45 -2.56
N ARG A 61 3.48 1.60 -3.45
CA ARG A 61 2.66 2.03 -4.58
C ARG A 61 1.36 2.68 -4.10
N MET A 62 0.63 2.08 -3.17
CA MET A 62 -0.59 2.68 -2.60
C MET A 62 -0.31 4.03 -1.94
N LEU A 63 0.77 4.13 -1.17
CA LEU A 63 1.20 5.40 -0.55
C LEU A 63 1.49 6.46 -1.61
N LYS A 64 2.18 6.12 -2.71
CA LYS A 64 2.45 7.05 -3.82
C LYS A 64 1.16 7.49 -4.52
N MET A 65 0.23 6.56 -4.73
CA MET A 65 -1.05 6.84 -5.39
C MET A 65 -1.93 7.77 -4.55
N LYS A 66 -1.93 7.58 -3.22
CA LYS A 66 -2.72 8.38 -2.29
C LYS A 66 -1.94 9.53 -1.66
N ARG A 67 -0.70 9.80 -2.12
CA ARG A 67 0.20 10.84 -1.59
C ARG A 67 -0.50 12.18 -1.38
N SER A 68 -1.16 12.70 -2.42
CA SER A 68 -1.84 14.00 -2.35
C SER A 68 -2.96 14.06 -1.33
N LYS A 69 -3.60 12.92 -1.01
CA LYS A 69 -4.63 12.83 0.03
C LYS A 69 -3.99 12.71 1.41
N ILE A 70 -2.97 11.85 1.54
CA ILE A 70 -2.21 11.64 2.77
C ILE A 70 -1.63 12.96 3.30
N LEU A 71 -0.99 13.76 2.44
CA LEU A 71 -0.38 15.03 2.85
C LEU A 71 -1.39 16.10 3.27
N ARG A 72 -2.65 15.99 2.84
CA ARG A 72 -3.71 16.93 3.25
C ARG A 72 -4.13 16.76 4.71
N PHE A 73 -3.82 15.61 5.33
CA PHE A 73 -4.23 15.38 6.71
C PHE A 73 -3.60 16.36 7.70
N ASN A 74 -2.46 16.97 7.37
CA ASN A 74 -1.77 17.95 8.20
C ASN A 74 -2.58 19.25 8.44
N HIS A 75 -3.70 19.44 7.73
CA HIS A 75 -4.55 20.62 7.85
C HIS A 75 -5.74 20.43 8.81
N TYR A 76 -5.95 19.23 9.35
CA TYR A 76 -7.06 18.95 10.27
C TYR A 76 -6.63 19.14 11.73
N GLU A 77 -7.54 19.61 12.58
CA GLU A 77 -7.29 19.68 14.04
C GLU A 77 -7.04 18.29 14.65
N SER A 78 -7.60 17.24 14.05
CA SER A 78 -7.43 15.82 14.41
C SER A 78 -6.50 15.05 13.47
N ALA A 79 -5.51 15.73 12.86
CA ALA A 79 -4.64 15.19 11.82
C ALA A 79 -4.10 13.77 12.08
N ALA A 80 -3.53 13.52 13.28
CA ALA A 80 -2.96 12.22 13.63
C ALA A 80 -3.99 11.08 13.61
N PHE A 81 -5.15 11.31 14.22
CA PHE A 81 -6.22 10.31 14.31
C PHE A 81 -6.82 9.99 12.93
N GLU A 82 -7.11 11.03 12.15
CA GLU A 82 -7.69 10.89 10.81
C GLU A 82 -6.71 10.20 9.87
N LEU A 83 -5.43 10.57 9.93
CA LEU A 83 -4.38 9.95 9.13
C LEU A 83 -4.18 8.47 9.51
N GLN A 84 -4.15 8.15 10.80
CA GLN A 84 -4.07 6.77 11.27
C GLN A 84 -5.29 5.96 10.81
N MET A 85 -6.51 6.50 10.96
CA MET A 85 -7.74 5.84 10.52
C MET A 85 -7.73 5.57 9.02
N TYR A 86 -7.30 6.58 8.24
CA TYR A 86 -7.21 6.49 6.80
C TYR A 86 -6.22 5.40 6.38
N LEU A 87 -4.99 5.45 6.91
CA LEU A 87 -3.95 4.48 6.60
C LEU A 87 -4.35 3.09 7.06
N SER A 88 -4.81 2.89 8.29
CA SER A 88 -5.10 1.53 8.78
C SER A 88 -6.34 0.88 8.18
N LYS A 89 -7.33 1.65 7.69
CA LYS A 89 -8.63 1.08 7.29
C LYS A 89 -9.10 1.43 5.88
N GLN A 90 -8.92 2.68 5.44
CA GLN A 90 -9.60 3.18 4.24
C GLN A 90 -8.72 3.10 2.99
N MET A 91 -7.39 3.22 3.13
CA MET A 91 -6.48 3.31 1.99
C MET A 91 -6.57 2.10 1.06
N VAL A 92 -6.60 0.88 1.63
CA VAL A 92 -6.66 -0.38 0.85
C VAL A 92 -7.98 -0.47 0.08
N GLU A 93 -9.10 -0.16 0.73
CA GLU A 93 -10.42 -0.19 0.12
C GLU A 93 -10.52 0.79 -1.06
N GLU A 94 -10.03 2.02 -0.88
CA GLU A 94 -10.00 3.01 -1.95
C GLU A 94 -9.11 2.57 -3.12
N CYS A 95 -7.94 1.98 -2.84
CA CYS A 95 -7.04 1.49 -3.89
C CYS A 95 -7.63 0.26 -4.62
N CYS A 96 -8.48 -0.53 -3.96
CA CYS A 96 -9.21 -1.63 -4.58
C CYS A 96 -10.31 -1.12 -5.51
N ALA A 97 -11.06 -0.10 -5.08
CA ALA A 97 -12.18 0.48 -5.82
C ALA A 97 -11.75 1.19 -7.10
N ASP A 98 -10.64 1.95 -7.06
CA ASP A 98 -10.20 2.81 -8.16
C ASP A 98 -9.52 2.03 -9.33
N THR A 99 -9.71 0.71 -9.45
CA THR A 99 -8.96 -0.22 -10.34
C THR A 99 -7.44 -0.19 -10.19
N SER A 100 -6.97 0.56 -9.21
CA SER A 100 -5.58 0.92 -8.97
C SER A 100 -4.76 -0.29 -8.57
N ILE A 101 -5.28 -1.13 -7.67
CA ILE A 101 -4.63 -2.40 -7.32
C ILE A 101 -4.57 -3.36 -8.50
N LYS A 102 -5.56 -3.36 -9.42
CA LYS A 102 -5.47 -4.20 -10.63
C LYS A 102 -4.28 -3.81 -11.51
N SER A 103 -3.92 -2.52 -11.56
CA SER A 103 -2.72 -2.04 -12.28
C SER A 103 -1.41 -2.47 -11.60
N ILE A 104 -1.40 -2.56 -10.26
CA ILE A 104 -0.26 -3.07 -9.49
C ILE A 104 -0.09 -4.57 -9.76
N LEU A 105 -1.19 -5.32 -9.69
CA LEU A 105 -1.26 -6.76 -9.92
C LEU A 105 -0.96 -7.16 -11.37
N SER A 106 -1.22 -6.29 -12.36
CA SER A 106 -0.89 -6.58 -13.76
C SER A 106 0.57 -6.26 -14.10
N GLN A 107 1.14 -5.20 -13.52
CA GLN A 107 2.55 -4.86 -13.71
C GLN A 107 3.49 -5.86 -13.05
N SER A 108 3.09 -6.48 -11.94
CA SER A 108 3.86 -7.55 -11.31
C SER A 108 3.95 -8.82 -12.18
N GLN A 109 2.98 -9.06 -13.07
CA GLN A 109 2.97 -10.17 -14.03
C GLN A 109 3.77 -9.85 -15.32
N LEU A 110 3.86 -8.57 -15.70
CA LEU A 110 4.51 -8.11 -16.95
C LEU A 110 6.04 -7.96 -16.85
N SER A 111 6.59 -7.77 -15.64
CA SER A 111 8.05 -7.60 -15.47
C SER A 111 8.86 -8.85 -15.84
N GLU A 112 8.23 -10.03 -15.90
CA GLU A 112 8.96 -11.29 -16.10
C GLU A 112 8.60 -12.05 -17.38
N THR A 113 7.46 -11.78 -18.01
CA THR A 113 7.25 -12.25 -19.40
C THR A 113 8.33 -11.70 -20.34
N LYS A 114 8.79 -10.46 -20.11
CA LYS A 114 9.95 -9.91 -20.83
C LYS A 114 11.27 -10.61 -20.50
N SER A 115 11.45 -11.11 -19.28
CA SER A 115 12.67 -11.82 -18.88
C SER A 115 12.72 -13.26 -19.42
N ILE A 116 11.56 -13.90 -19.59
CA ILE A 116 11.48 -15.27 -20.15
C ILE A 116 11.56 -15.24 -21.68
N PHE A 117 11.05 -14.20 -22.33
CA PHE A 117 11.00 -14.11 -23.80
C PHE A 117 12.15 -13.34 -24.46
N GLY A 118 13.13 -12.81 -23.72
CA GLY A 118 14.39 -12.30 -24.28
C GLY A 118 14.26 -11.54 -25.61
N PHE A 119 13.52 -10.43 -25.60
CA PHE A 119 13.49 -9.45 -26.68
C PHE A 119 14.04 -8.11 -26.19
#